data_AF-A0A535MV54-F1
#
_entry.id   AF-A0A535MV54-F1
#
_cell.length_a   1.000
_cell.length_b   1.000
_cell.length_c   1.000
_cell.angle_alpha   90.00
_cell.angle_beta   90.00
_cell.angle_gamma   90.00
#
_symmetry.space_group_name_H-M   'P 1'
#
loop_
_entity.id
_entity.type
_entity.pdbx_description
1 polymer ?
#
loop_
_entity_poly.entity_id
_entity_poly.type
_entity_poly.pdbx_seq_one_letter_code
_entity_poly.pdbx_strand_id
1 'polypeptide(L)' 'TQSALLEAMEEKQVTVDGTTYPLAPPFLVLATQNPVEFAGTFPLPEAQVDRFLMRVNLGYLDVAHEVQVLDR' A
#
# COMPACT_ATOMS: atom_id res chain seq x y z
N THR A 1 -9.04 -2.89 -9.67
CA THR A 1 -9.34 -1.49 -9.28
C THR A 1 -8.76 -1.24 -7.90
N GLN A 2 -8.42 0.00 -7.53
CA GLN A 2 -7.94 0.32 -6.17
C GLN A 2 -8.98 -0.06 -5.09
N SER A 3 -10.28 0.03 -5.42
CA SER A 3 -11.39 -0.32 -4.53
C SER A 3 -11.39 -1.78 -4.06
N ALA A 4 -10.98 -2.74 -4.91
CA ALA A 4 -10.97 -4.16 -4.55
C ALA A 4 -9.95 -4.48 -3.45
N LEU A 5 -8.83 -3.75 -3.40
CA LEU A 5 -7.85 -3.88 -2.32
C LEU A 5 -8.39 -3.34 -1.00
N LEU A 6 -9.10 -2.22 -1.05
CA LEU A 6 -9.68 -1.58 0.14
C LEU A 6 -10.83 -2.41 0.73
N GLU A 7 -11.64 -3.02 -0.12
CA GLU A 7 -12.67 -3.97 0.29
C GLU A 7 -12.04 -5.17 1.03
N ALA A 8 -10.95 -5.72 0.49
CA ALA A 8 -10.21 -6.81 1.14
C ALA A 8 -9.60 -6.39 2.49
N MET A 9 -9.15 -5.13 2.62
CA MET A 9 -8.63 -4.57 3.87
C MET A 9 -9.71 -4.44 4.95
N GLU A 10 -10.91 -4.00 4.57
CA GLU A 10 -12.02 -3.74 5.49
C GLU A 10 -12.69 -5.05 5.92
N GLU A 11 -13.08 -5.87 4.94
CA GLU A 11 -13.91 -7.05 5.16
C GLU A 11 -13.08 -8.30 5.50
N LYS A 12 -11.75 -8.24 5.31
CA LYS A 12 -10.81 -9.36 5.53
C LYS A 12 -11.20 -10.63 4.74
N GLN A 13 -11.86 -10.45 3.61
CA GLN A 13 -12.29 -11.51 2.70
C GLN A 13 -12.33 -10.98 1.27
N VAL A 14 -12.34 -11.89 0.30
CA VAL A 14 -12.48 -11.56 -1.13
C VAL A 14 -13.52 -12.49 -1.75
N THR A 15 -14.41 -11.95 -2.57
CA THR A 15 -15.38 -12.77 -3.32
C THR A 15 -14.98 -12.82 -4.79
N VAL A 16 -14.83 -14.04 -5.32
CA VAL A 16 -14.51 -14.30 -6.73
C VAL A 16 -15.51 -15.32 -7.26
N ASP A 17 -16.19 -14.99 -8.36
CA ASP A 17 -17.19 -15.84 -9.02
C ASP A 17 -18.25 -16.39 -8.04
N GLY A 18 -18.73 -15.54 -7.13
CA GLY A 18 -19.74 -15.87 -6.13
C GLY A 18 -19.25 -16.70 -4.94
N THR A 19 -17.95 -17.04 -4.90
CA THR A 19 -17.34 -17.75 -3.78
C THR A 19 -16.52 -16.79 -2.93
N THR A 20 -16.79 -16.73 -1.63
CA THR A 20 -16.08 -15.88 -0.67
C THR A 20 -14.94 -16.63 0.01
N TYR A 21 -13.76 -16.03 0.00
CA TYR A 21 -12.53 -16.56 0.59
C TYR A 21 -12.06 -15.63 1.72
N PRO A 22 -11.93 -16.13 2.96
CA PRO A 22 -11.37 -15.34 4.05
C PRO A 22 -9.86 -15.13 3.87
N LEU A 23 -9.35 -13.97 4.27
CA LEU A 23 -7.91 -13.70 4.29
C LEU A 23 -7.27 -14.33 5.54
N ALA A 24 -6.12 -14.98 5.34
CA ALA A 24 -5.40 -15.62 6.42
C ALA A 24 -4.79 -14.59 7.38
N PRO A 25 -4.96 -14.75 8.71
CA PRO A 25 -4.28 -13.91 9.68
C PRO A 25 -2.82 -14.36 9.91
N PRO A 26 -1.85 -13.43 10.03
CA PRO A 26 -2.02 -11.98 9.91
C PRO A 26 -2.09 -11.53 8.45
N PHE A 27 -2.92 -10.51 8.19
CA PHE A 27 -3.00 -9.85 6.89
C PHE A 27 -2.54 -8.39 7.06
N LEU A 28 -1.53 -8.00 6.28
CA LEU A 28 -0.96 -6.65 6.28
C LEU A 28 -0.92 -6.13 4.84
N VAL A 29 -1.35 -4.88 4.66
CA VAL A 29 -1.22 -4.17 3.39
C VAL A 29 -0.17 -3.09 3.51
N LEU A 30 0.83 -3.15 2.64
CA LEU A 30 1.80 -2.09 2.41
C LEU A 30 1.51 -1.47 1.05
N ALA A 31 1.09 -0.21 1.03
CA ALA A 31 0.84 0.55 -0.20
C ALA A 31 1.87 1.67 -0.33
N THR A 32 2.47 1.81 -1.52
CA THR A 32 3.34 2.93 -1.87
C THR A 32 2.62 3.83 -2.86
N GLN A 33 2.71 5.15 -2.66
CA GLN A 33 2.24 6.14 -3.60
C GLN A 33 3.44 6.91 -4.13
N ASN A 34 3.57 7.01 -5.45
CA ASN A 34 4.55 7.91 -6.04
C ASN A 34 4.01 9.34 -5.94
N PRO A 35 4.68 10.27 -5.23
CA PRO A 35 4.20 11.65 -5.08
C PRO A 35 4.36 12.47 -6.36
N VAL A 36 5.14 12.00 -7.33
CA VAL A 36 5.34 12.70 -8.60
C VAL A 36 4.18 12.33 -9.53
N GLU A 37 3.37 13.32 -9.90
CA GLU A 37 2.29 13.16 -10.87
C GLU A 37 2.88 12.82 -12.24
N PHE A 38 2.89 11.53 -12.59
CA PHE A 38 3.07 11.09 -13.95
C PHE A 38 1.69 10.87 -14.56
N ALA A 39 1.51 11.17 -15.84
CA ALA A 39 0.25 10.95 -16.53
C ALA A 39 -0.25 9.51 -16.26
N GLY A 40 -1.37 9.37 -15.55
CA GLY A 40 -1.95 8.08 -15.16
C GLY A 40 -1.85 7.70 -13.67
N THR A 41 -1.24 8.52 -12.80
CA THR A 41 -1.31 8.31 -11.34
C THR A 41 -2.41 9.16 -10.71
N PHE A 42 -3.45 8.51 -10.21
CA PHE A 42 -4.51 9.18 -9.44
C PHE A 42 -4.25 8.97 -7.95
N PRO A 43 -4.08 10.05 -7.16
CA PRO A 43 -3.91 9.90 -5.73
C PRO A 43 -5.15 9.27 -5.11
N LEU A 44 -4.94 8.46 -4.07
CA LEU A 44 -6.04 7.92 -3.28
C LEU A 44 -6.82 9.09 -2.64
N PRO A 45 -8.17 9.11 -2.72
CA PRO A 45 -8.98 10.04 -1.96
C PRO A 45 -8.69 9.94 -0.46
N GLU A 46 -8.87 11.04 0.28
CA GLU A 46 -8.60 11.10 1.73
C GLU A 46 -9.32 9.99 2.51
N ALA A 47 -10.59 9.74 2.19
CA ALA A 47 -11.39 8.67 2.81
C ALA A 47 -10.83 7.25 2.58
N GLN A 48 -10.00 7.04 1.55
CA GLN A 48 -9.33 5.76 1.29
C GLN A 48 -8.01 5.65 2.07
N VAL A 49 -7.30 6.76 2.24
CA VAL A 49 -6.08 6.82 3.04
C VAL A 49 -6.38 6.61 4.53
N ASP A 50 -7.55 7.05 5.01
CA ASP A 50 -7.99 6.88 6.41
C ASP A 50 -8.06 5.41 6.86
N ARG A 51 -8.12 4.45 5.92
CA ARG A 51 -8.10 3.01 6.22
C ARG A 51 -6.71 2.46 6.57
N PHE A 52 -5.66 3.26 6.39
CA PHE A 52 -4.31 2.88 6.76
C PHE A 52 -4.00 3.37 8.17
N LEU A 53 -3.54 2.44 9.02
CA LEU A 53 -3.13 2.76 10.40
C LEU A 53 -1.99 3.79 10.44
N MET A 54 -1.07 3.75 9.48
CA MET A 54 0.10 4.61 9.43
C MET A 54 0.40 5.05 8.00
N ARG A 55 0.85 6.29 7.85
CA ARG A 55 1.42 6.83 6.61
C ARG A 55 2.83 7.31 6.88
N VAL A 56 3.81 6.74 6.19
CA VAL A 56 5.23 7.06 6.35
C VAL A 56 5.73 7.77 5.10
N ASN A 57 6.45 8.88 5.29
CA ASN A 57 7.18 9.54 4.21
C ASN A 57 8.61 9.01 4.20
N LEU A 58 8.96 8.30 3.13
CA LEU A 58 10.31 7.80 2.92
C LEU A 58 11.15 8.87 2.21
N GLY A 59 12.19 9.36 2.90
CA GLY A 59 13.24 10.17 2.28
C GLY A 59 14.36 9.31 1.71
N TYR A 60 15.40 9.96 1.21
CA TYR A 60 16.64 9.27 0.83
C TYR A 60 17.47 8.92 2.06
N LEU A 61 18.30 7.89 1.93
CA LEU A 61 19.34 7.59 2.89
C LEU A 61 20.36 8.74 2.93
N ASP A 62 21.03 8.92 4.06
CA ASP A 62 22.23 9.74 4.06
C ASP A 62 23.38 9.02 3.32
N VAL A 63 24.40 9.79 2.96
CA VAL A 63 25.54 9.29 2.17
C VAL A 63 26.22 8.09 2.85
N ALA A 64 26.30 8.08 4.18
CA ALA A 64 26.97 7.01 4.91
C ALA A 64 26.18 5.69 4.80
N HIS A 65 24.86 5.74 4.94
CA HIS A 65 23.99 4.59 4.78
C HIS A 65 23.86 4.14 3.32
N GLU A 66 23.88 5.08 2.36
CA GLU A 66 23.83 4.76 0.93
C GLU A 66 25.06 3.97 0.48
N VAL A 67 26.26 4.36 0.93
CA VAL A 67 27.51 3.62 0.68
C VAL A 67 27.44 2.20 1.26
N GLN A 68 26.92 2.02 2.47
CA GLN A 68 26.78 0.71 3.11
C GLN A 68 25.87 -0.26 2.33
N VAL A 69 24.86 0.26 1.62
CA VAL A 69 23.98 -0.56 0.78
C VAL A 69 24.70 -1.04 -0.48
N LEU A 70 25.61 -0.22 -1.04
CA LEU A 70 26.37 -0.55 -2.25
C LEU A 70 27.53 -1.53 -1.98
N ASP A 71 28.09 -1.50 -0.78
CA ASP A 71 29.22 -2.36 -0.37
C ASP A 71 28.81 -3.82 -0.07
N ARG A 72 27.53 -4.18 -0.22
CA ARG A 72 26.97 -5.50 0.10
C ARG A 72 26.49 -6.25 -1.13
#